data_AF-A0A1P8RS46-F1
#
_entry.id   AF-A0A1P8RS46-F1
#
_cell.length_a   1.000
_cell.length_b   1.000
_cell.length_c   1.000
_cell.angle_alpha   90.00
_cell.angle_beta   90.00
_cell.angle_gamma   90.00
#
_symmetry.space_group_name_H-M   'P 1'
#
loop_
_entity.id
_entity.type
_entity.pdbx_description
1 polymer ?
#
loop_
_entity_poly.entity_id
_entity_poly.type
_entity_poly.pdbx_seq_one_letter_code
_entity_poly.pdbx_strand_id
1 'polypeptide(L)'
;MNYTFNEIEKDIIQRLKNSEPKRIWTEFIKVIIDFEEYYVELECVPEIASSQNKVDEAMTVKVREFKKSYLPYKNAKVIVENKPITDIKSVRTFLYFTDSITEPAKVKKIDSKWNRMLSKIAGIRKSEIEKLLDGTTSSYHDEIICKPNSDEAKKVNGEFSNLIDVGIILEIGENYLPAFVQGNGYGFAHLERKPLLKSEELKKELIDYELN
;
A
#
# COMPACT_ATOMS: atom_id res chain seq x y z
N MET A 1 -10.19 2.15 9.54
CA MET A 1 -10.32 3.49 8.92
C MET A 1 -10.73 3.40 7.46
N ASN A 2 -11.23 4.49 6.86
CA ASN A 2 -11.37 4.59 5.40
C ASN A 2 -10.53 5.76 4.89
N TYR A 3 -9.57 5.48 4.02
CA TYR A 3 -8.70 6.43 3.34
C TYR A 3 -8.99 6.40 1.84
N THR A 4 -10.18 6.87 1.48
CA THR A 4 -10.65 6.90 0.09
C THR A 4 -10.50 8.29 -0.50
N PHE A 5 -10.38 8.39 -1.82
CA PHE A 5 -10.37 9.67 -2.52
C PHE A 5 -11.60 10.49 -2.17
N ASN A 6 -11.39 11.75 -1.83
CA ASN A 6 -12.46 12.70 -1.61
C ASN A 6 -13.04 13.22 -2.95
N GLU A 7 -14.09 14.03 -2.89
CA GLU A 7 -14.78 14.52 -4.10
C GLU A 7 -13.89 15.40 -4.99
N ILE A 8 -12.96 16.17 -4.42
CA ILE A 8 -12.00 16.97 -5.19
C ILE A 8 -11.02 16.06 -5.92
N GLU A 9 -10.50 15.04 -5.23
CA GLU A 9 -9.60 14.05 -5.83
C GLU A 9 -10.29 13.29 -6.96
N LYS A 10 -11.54 12.85 -6.75
CA LYS A 10 -12.36 12.20 -7.78
C LYS A 10 -12.61 13.10 -8.98
N ASP A 11 -12.91 14.38 -8.78
CA ASP A 11 -13.08 15.34 -9.88
C ASP A 11 -11.81 15.48 -10.71
N ILE A 12 -10.65 15.63 -10.05
CA ILE A 12 -9.35 15.70 -10.73
C ILE A 12 -9.11 14.42 -11.54
N ILE A 13 -9.28 13.24 -10.94
CA ILE A 13 -9.12 11.94 -11.61
C ILE A 13 -10.05 11.84 -12.83
N GLN A 14 -11.30 12.27 -12.68
CA GLN A 14 -12.27 12.23 -13.77
C GLN A 14 -11.88 13.15 -14.93
N ARG A 15 -11.30 14.33 -14.65
CA ARG A 15 -10.80 15.26 -15.68
C ARG A 15 -9.55 14.77 -16.41
N LEU A 16 -8.75 13.91 -15.77
CA LEU A 16 -7.58 13.29 -16.40
C LEU A 16 -7.97 12.24 -17.46
N LYS A 17 -9.17 11.66 -17.37
CA LYS A 17 -9.65 10.70 -18.36
C LYS A 17 -9.88 11.37 -19.71
N ASN A 18 -9.43 10.76 -20.80
CA ASN A 18 -9.41 11.31 -22.16
C ASN A 18 -8.59 12.61 -22.31
N SER A 19 -7.67 12.87 -21.38
CA SER A 19 -6.74 14.01 -21.48
C SER A 19 -5.47 13.61 -22.24
N GLU A 20 -4.74 14.60 -22.76
CA GLU A 20 -3.44 14.39 -23.42
C GLU A 20 -2.37 15.23 -22.73
N PRO A 21 -1.68 14.67 -21.71
CA PRO A 21 -0.58 15.36 -21.05
C PRO A 21 0.62 15.51 -22.00
N LYS A 22 1.36 16.59 -21.80
CA LYS A 22 2.65 16.80 -22.46
C LYS A 22 3.63 15.73 -22.03
N ARG A 23 3.69 15.46 -20.72
CA ARG A 23 4.57 14.44 -20.13
C ARG A 23 3.94 13.80 -18.90
N ILE A 24 4.34 12.56 -18.64
CA ILE A 24 4.14 11.92 -17.34
C ILE A 24 5.51 11.63 -16.75
N TRP A 25 5.75 12.13 -15.54
CA TRP A 25 6.99 11.99 -14.80
C TRP A 25 6.80 11.03 -13.62
N THR A 26 7.90 10.41 -13.21
CA THR A 26 7.98 9.69 -11.93
C THR A 26 9.17 10.18 -11.11
N GLU A 27 8.93 10.23 -9.81
CA GLU A 27 9.90 10.42 -8.75
C GLU A 27 9.63 9.36 -7.68
N PHE A 28 10.53 9.23 -6.70
CA PHE A 28 10.45 8.16 -5.71
C PHE A 28 9.08 8.07 -5.01
N ILE A 29 8.48 9.21 -4.63
CA ILE A 29 7.18 9.28 -3.95
C ILE A 29 6.08 9.93 -4.79
N LYS A 30 6.34 10.26 -6.07
CA LYS A 30 5.42 11.04 -6.90
C LYS A 30 5.27 10.50 -8.32
N VAL A 31 4.06 10.63 -8.85
CA VAL A 31 3.77 10.60 -10.29
C VAL A 31 3.19 11.95 -10.68
N ILE A 32 3.76 12.60 -11.69
CA ILE A 32 3.35 13.93 -12.14
C ILE A 32 2.81 13.85 -13.56
N ILE A 33 1.59 14.33 -13.77
CA ILE A 33 0.95 14.43 -15.08
C ILE A 33 1.00 15.90 -15.49
N ASP A 34 1.88 16.24 -16.42
CA ASP A 34 2.28 17.59 -16.79
C ASP A 34 1.58 18.03 -18.08
N PHE A 35 0.84 19.14 -18.00
CA PHE A 35 0.10 19.78 -19.10
C PHE A 35 0.71 21.14 -19.49
N GLU A 36 1.99 21.36 -19.21
CA GLU A 36 2.75 22.58 -19.50
C GLU A 36 2.38 23.79 -18.64
N GLU A 37 1.12 24.20 -18.61
CA GLU A 37 0.65 25.35 -17.82
C GLU A 37 0.21 24.97 -16.40
N TYR A 38 -0.11 23.70 -16.21
CA TYR A 38 -0.51 23.12 -14.93
C TYR A 38 -0.06 21.66 -14.84
N TYR A 39 -0.08 21.09 -13.65
CA TYR A 39 0.17 19.66 -13.47
C TYR A 39 -0.73 19.06 -12.40
N VAL A 40 -0.98 17.76 -12.52
CA VAL A 40 -1.58 16.94 -11.47
C VAL A 40 -0.50 16.07 -10.85
N GLU A 41 -0.46 16.03 -9.52
CA GLU A 41 0.46 15.23 -8.72
C GLU A 41 -0.31 14.13 -8.01
N LEU A 42 0.24 12.92 -8.08
CA LEU A 42 -0.09 11.80 -7.22
C LEU A 42 1.09 11.62 -6.27
N GLU A 43 0.88 11.90 -4.99
CA GLU A 43 1.92 11.78 -3.95
C GLU A 43 1.57 10.64 -3.01
N CYS A 44 2.52 9.71 -2.81
CA CYS A 44 2.43 8.71 -1.75
C CYS A 44 2.58 9.41 -0.40
N VAL A 45 1.60 9.25 0.49
CA VAL A 45 1.63 9.81 1.84
C VAL A 45 1.31 8.74 2.88
N PRO A 46 1.93 8.82 4.07
CA PRO A 46 1.55 8.01 5.22
C PRO A 46 0.30 8.61 5.89
N GLU A 47 -0.65 7.76 6.26
CA GLU A 47 -1.76 8.08 7.16
C GLU A 47 -1.70 7.14 8.38
N ILE A 48 -2.25 7.54 9.52
CA ILE A 48 -2.24 6.69 10.73
C ILE A 48 -3.12 5.46 10.48
N ALA A 49 -2.59 4.26 10.60
CA ALA A 49 -3.39 3.06 10.41
C ALA A 49 -4.33 2.82 11.61
N SER A 50 -5.53 2.29 11.32
CA SER A 50 -6.29 1.55 12.33
C SER A 50 -5.60 0.19 12.55
N SER A 51 -4.81 0.12 13.61
CA SER A 51 -4.12 -1.09 14.06
C SER A 51 -4.02 -1.12 15.59
N GLN A 52 -3.42 -2.19 16.11
CA GLN A 52 -3.11 -2.36 17.53
C GLN A 52 -2.01 -1.39 18.00
N ASN A 53 -1.13 -0.90 17.10
CA ASN A 53 -0.08 0.05 17.41
C ASN A 53 -0.36 1.45 16.84
N LYS A 54 -0.36 2.46 17.71
CA LYS A 54 -0.67 3.87 17.34
C LYS A 54 0.31 4.51 16.34
N VAL A 55 1.41 3.84 16.02
CA VAL A 55 2.46 4.33 15.13
C VAL A 55 2.46 3.63 13.78
N ASP A 56 1.60 2.64 13.56
CA ASP A 56 1.52 1.99 12.25
C ASP A 56 0.92 2.95 11.23
N GLU A 57 1.39 2.81 10.00
CA GLU A 57 1.01 3.68 8.90
C GLU A 57 0.32 2.89 7.79
N ALA A 58 -0.67 3.52 7.19
CA ALA A 58 -1.35 3.10 5.99
C ALA A 58 -0.92 4.05 4.86
N MET A 59 -0.20 3.53 3.88
CA MET A 59 0.20 4.27 2.70
C MET A 59 -1.01 4.46 1.78
N THR A 60 -1.22 5.70 1.38
CA THR A 60 -2.25 6.09 0.40
C THR A 60 -1.64 7.07 -0.59
N VAL A 61 -2.44 7.49 -1.57
CA VAL A 61 -2.05 8.51 -2.53
C VAL A 61 -2.96 9.72 -2.36
N LYS A 62 -2.38 10.92 -2.33
CA LYS A 62 -3.14 12.17 -2.50
C LYS A 62 -3.04 12.64 -3.92
N VAL A 63 -4.17 13.09 -4.47
CA VAL A 63 -4.23 13.68 -5.82
C VAL A 63 -4.43 15.18 -5.70
N ARG A 64 -3.53 15.97 -6.30
CA ARG A 64 -3.58 17.44 -6.23
C ARG A 64 -3.30 18.07 -7.58
N GLU A 65 -4.05 19.12 -7.91
CA GLU A 65 -3.78 19.95 -9.08
C GLU A 65 -3.04 21.23 -8.67
N PHE A 66 -2.05 21.61 -9.48
CA PHE A 66 -1.29 22.83 -9.31
C PHE A 66 -1.37 23.68 -10.59
N LYS A 67 -1.91 24.90 -10.46
CA LYS A 67 -2.07 25.88 -11.55
C LYS A 67 -0.77 26.63 -11.83
N LYS A 68 0.28 25.88 -12.17
CA LYS A 68 1.60 26.38 -12.54
C LYS A 68 2.33 25.30 -13.33
N SER A 69 3.32 25.69 -14.13
CA SER A 69 4.19 24.74 -14.83
C SER A 69 4.98 23.86 -13.86
N TYR A 70 5.17 22.60 -14.24
CA TYR A 70 5.98 21.67 -13.48
C TYR A 70 7.48 21.96 -13.67
N LEU A 71 8.24 21.94 -12.57
CA LEU A 71 9.70 22.03 -12.58
C LEU A 71 10.27 20.71 -12.05
N PRO A 72 10.78 19.82 -12.92
CA PRO A 72 11.22 18.49 -12.52
C PRO A 72 12.40 18.53 -11.53
N TYR A 73 12.36 17.65 -10.53
CA TYR A 73 13.51 17.43 -9.66
C TYR A 73 14.65 16.72 -10.41
N LYS A 74 15.87 16.79 -9.85
CA LYS A 74 17.08 16.23 -10.46
C LYS A 74 16.97 14.75 -10.83
N ASN A 75 16.22 13.98 -10.06
CA ASN A 75 16.02 12.54 -10.23
C ASN A 75 14.69 12.17 -10.91
N ALA A 76 13.90 13.16 -11.33
CA ALA A 76 12.66 12.91 -12.06
C ALA A 76 12.96 12.23 -13.40
N LYS A 77 12.14 11.24 -13.75
CA LYS A 77 12.24 10.52 -15.02
C LYS A 77 10.95 10.65 -15.81
N VAL A 78 11.06 10.89 -17.10
CA VAL A 78 9.91 10.85 -18.02
C VAL A 78 9.53 9.39 -18.25
N ILE A 79 8.26 9.04 -18.05
CA ILE A 79 7.69 7.74 -18.43
C ILE A 79 7.09 7.82 -19.84
N VAL A 80 6.32 8.87 -20.11
CA VAL A 80 5.55 9.05 -21.35
C VAL A 80 5.62 10.51 -21.79
N GLU A 81 5.66 10.74 -23.10
CA GLU A 81 5.51 12.07 -23.70
C GLU A 81 4.42 12.07 -24.77
N ASN A 82 3.56 13.10 -24.76
CA ASN A 82 2.53 13.37 -25.77
C ASN A 82 1.72 12.13 -26.14
N LYS A 83 1.13 11.48 -25.14
CA LYS A 83 0.21 10.35 -25.33
C LYS A 83 -1.09 10.62 -24.57
N PRO A 84 -2.25 10.32 -25.19
CA PRO A 84 -3.51 10.43 -24.50
C PRO A 84 -3.64 9.37 -23.42
N ILE A 85 -4.29 9.75 -22.32
CA ILE A 85 -4.82 8.85 -21.30
C ILE A 85 -6.25 8.49 -21.72
N THR A 86 -6.49 7.24 -22.13
CA THR A 86 -7.79 6.82 -22.68
C THR A 86 -8.79 6.43 -21.59
N ASP A 87 -8.31 5.82 -20.51
CA ASP A 87 -9.12 5.49 -19.35
C ASP A 87 -8.31 5.60 -18.06
N ILE A 88 -9.03 5.72 -16.95
CA ILE A 88 -8.45 5.71 -15.60
C ILE A 88 -9.32 4.85 -14.69
N LYS A 89 -8.66 4.02 -13.88
CA LYS A 89 -9.30 3.27 -12.78
C LYS A 89 -8.67 3.62 -11.46
N SER A 90 -9.48 3.79 -10.43
CA SER A 90 -8.99 3.93 -9.06
C SER A 90 -8.63 2.55 -8.53
N VAL A 91 -7.55 2.45 -7.77
CA VAL A 91 -7.08 1.20 -7.17
C VAL A 91 -7.32 1.24 -5.68
N ARG A 92 -8.02 0.23 -5.16
CA ARG A 92 -8.37 0.11 -3.75
C ARG A 92 -7.83 -1.18 -3.16
N THR A 93 -7.43 -1.12 -1.90
CA THR A 93 -7.05 -2.30 -1.10
C THR A 93 -7.70 -2.29 0.27
N PHE A 94 -7.70 -3.46 0.90
CA PHE A 94 -8.04 -3.63 2.30
C PHE A 94 -6.80 -4.10 3.05
N LEU A 95 -6.34 -3.24 3.95
CA LEU A 95 -5.15 -3.41 4.77
C LEU A 95 -5.57 -3.72 6.20
N TYR A 96 -5.08 -4.80 6.80
CA TYR A 96 -5.36 -5.11 8.19
C TYR A 96 -4.15 -5.66 8.93
N PHE A 97 -4.20 -5.55 10.25
CA PHE A 97 -3.09 -5.88 11.14
C PHE A 97 -3.49 -7.04 12.03
N THR A 98 -2.64 -8.05 12.09
CA THR A 98 -2.82 -9.21 12.96
C THR A 98 -1.80 -9.17 14.06
N ASP A 99 -2.25 -9.34 15.30
CA ASP A 99 -1.38 -9.75 16.39
C ASP A 99 -1.63 -11.24 16.65
N SER A 100 -0.57 -12.05 16.70
CA SER A 100 -0.63 -13.44 17.22
C SER A 100 -1.29 -13.59 18.61
N ILE A 101 -1.53 -12.49 19.32
CA ILE A 101 -2.20 -12.44 20.62
C ILE A 101 -3.73 -12.40 20.47
N THR A 102 -4.26 -11.99 19.31
CA THR A 102 -5.70 -11.84 19.06
C THR A 102 -6.22 -12.78 17.96
N GLU A 103 -5.93 -14.08 18.07
CA GLU A 103 -6.94 -15.12 17.82
C GLU A 103 -7.21 -15.87 19.14
N PRO A 104 -8.06 -15.35 20.05
CA PRO A 104 -8.40 -16.02 21.29
C PRO A 104 -9.51 -17.05 21.06
N ALA A 105 -9.34 -17.92 20.07
CA ALA A 105 -10.29 -18.99 19.81
C ALA A 105 -9.62 -20.28 19.33
N LYS A 106 -8.42 -20.66 19.85
CA LYS A 106 -8.01 -22.09 19.96
C LYS A 106 -6.61 -22.41 20.50
N VAL A 107 -5.82 -21.49 21.04
CA VAL A 107 -4.60 -21.92 21.78
C VAL A 107 -5.01 -22.39 23.18
N LYS A 108 -5.65 -23.57 23.24
CA LYS A 108 -5.72 -24.36 24.47
C LYS A 108 -4.30 -24.52 24.97
N LYS A 109 -4.06 -24.05 26.20
CA LYS A 109 -2.97 -24.42 27.10
C LYS A 109 -2.42 -25.84 26.82
N ILE A 110 -1.45 -25.99 25.94
CA ILE A 110 -0.57 -27.19 25.86
C ILE A 110 0.74 -26.90 26.61
N ASP A 111 0.79 -25.81 27.36
CA ASP A 111 2.04 -25.30 27.93
C ASP A 111 2.35 -25.76 29.37
N SER A 112 2.01 -27.00 29.76
CA SER A 112 2.16 -27.38 31.19
C SER A 112 2.70 -28.78 31.53
N LYS A 113 3.17 -29.58 30.56
CA LYS A 113 3.93 -30.82 30.88
C LYS A 113 5.31 -30.90 30.23
N TRP A 114 5.43 -30.50 28.97
CA TRP A 114 6.70 -30.58 28.24
C TRP A 114 7.72 -29.54 28.73
N ASN A 115 7.32 -28.28 28.89
CA ASN A 115 8.21 -27.22 29.39
C ASN A 115 8.70 -27.51 30.82
N ARG A 116 7.83 -28.06 31.67
CA ARG A 116 8.19 -28.44 33.05
C ARG A 116 9.14 -29.64 33.11
N MET A 117 9.12 -30.53 32.11
CA MET A 117 10.02 -31.66 31.97
C MET A 117 11.39 -31.21 31.45
N LEU A 118 11.42 -30.29 30.48
CA LEU A 118 12.65 -29.69 29.94
C LEU A 118 13.38 -28.83 30.97
N SER A 119 12.67 -28.04 31.78
CA SER A 119 13.27 -27.23 32.85
C SER A 119 13.87 -28.05 34.00
N LYS A 120 13.44 -29.31 34.19
CA LYS A 120 14.05 -30.21 35.20
C LYS A 120 15.32 -30.89 34.71
N ILE A 121 15.43 -31.13 33.39
CA ILE A 121 16.62 -31.72 32.76
C ILE A 121 17.73 -30.65 32.65
N ALA A 122 17.36 -29.40 32.41
CA ALA A 122 18.28 -28.27 32.27
C ALA A 122 18.67 -27.63 33.62
N GLY A 123 19.04 -28.45 34.61
CA GLY A 123 19.56 -27.99 35.90
C GLY A 123 20.94 -27.29 35.84
N ILE A 124 21.34 -26.71 34.71
CA ILE A 124 22.64 -26.04 34.53
C ILE A 124 22.45 -24.79 33.64
N ARG A 125 22.74 -23.62 34.25
CA ARG A 125 22.91 -22.27 33.68
C ARG A 125 21.66 -21.48 33.28
N LYS A 126 20.99 -21.03 34.33
CA LYS A 126 20.07 -19.90 34.33
C LYS A 126 20.87 -18.58 34.32
N SER A 127 21.27 -18.05 33.15
CA SER A 127 21.76 -16.66 33.06
C SER A 127 21.84 -16.02 31.66
N GLU A 128 21.56 -16.72 30.56
CA GLU A 128 21.57 -16.11 29.20
C GLU A 128 20.22 -16.21 28.48
N ILE A 129 19.34 -17.12 28.89
CA ILE A 129 18.03 -17.32 28.25
C ILE A 129 17.02 -16.23 28.70
N GLU A 130 17.10 -15.74 29.94
CA GLU A 130 16.21 -14.65 30.42
C GLU A 130 16.49 -13.31 29.70
N LYS A 131 17.74 -13.03 29.29
CA LYS A 131 18.07 -11.83 28.50
C LYS A 131 17.70 -11.93 27.01
N LEU A 132 17.56 -13.14 26.48
CA LEU A 132 17.03 -13.38 25.12
C LEU A 132 15.50 -13.39 25.08
N LEU A 133 14.84 -13.57 26.23
CA LEU A 133 13.37 -13.58 26.34
C LEU A 133 12.80 -12.22 26.79
N ASP A 134 13.57 -11.37 27.47
CA ASP A 134 13.10 -10.04 27.94
C ASP A 134 13.18 -8.92 26.86
N GLY A 135 13.76 -9.17 25.68
CA GLY A 135 13.93 -8.16 24.62
C GLY A 135 13.16 -8.41 23.32
N THR A 136 12.59 -9.60 23.14
CA THR A 136 11.85 -9.98 21.93
C THR A 136 10.69 -10.88 22.31
N THR A 137 9.69 -10.30 22.99
CA THR A 137 8.33 -10.82 22.89
C THR A 137 7.84 -10.47 21.48
N SER A 138 8.15 -11.36 20.54
CA SER A 138 7.59 -11.39 19.21
C SER A 138 6.07 -11.61 19.32
N SER A 139 5.31 -10.53 19.50
CA SER A 139 4.00 -10.45 18.88
C SER A 139 4.25 -10.44 17.37
N TYR A 140 3.91 -11.53 16.68
CA TYR A 140 3.82 -11.51 15.22
C TYR A 140 2.75 -10.46 14.87
N HIS A 141 3.22 -9.25 14.59
CA HIS A 141 2.43 -8.14 14.08
C HIS A 141 2.60 -8.18 12.56
N ASP A 142 1.71 -8.91 11.89
CA ASP A 142 1.77 -9.04 10.44
C ASP A 142 0.79 -8.06 9.80
N GLU A 143 1.28 -7.40 8.75
CA GLU A 143 0.51 -6.55 7.88
C GLU A 143 0.00 -7.38 6.68
N ILE A 144 -1.32 -7.34 6.44
CA ILE A 144 -1.94 -8.13 5.38
C ILE A 144 -2.79 -7.24 4.47
N ILE A 145 -2.59 -7.41 3.17
CA ILE A 145 -3.33 -6.74 2.10
C ILE A 145 -4.16 -7.77 1.36
N CYS A 146 -5.43 -7.48 1.14
CA CYS A 146 -6.31 -8.30 0.33
C CYS A 146 -7.35 -7.45 -0.39
N LYS A 147 -8.08 -8.07 -1.33
CA LYS A 147 -9.20 -7.39 -1.98
C LYS A 147 -10.28 -7.04 -0.95
N PRO A 148 -10.83 -5.81 -0.98
CA PRO A 148 -11.89 -5.37 -0.08
C PRO A 148 -13.11 -6.29 0.03
N ASN A 149 -13.49 -6.92 -1.08
CA ASN A 149 -14.67 -7.79 -1.14
C ASN A 149 -14.35 -9.29 -1.03
N SER A 150 -13.10 -9.65 -0.68
CA SER A 150 -12.68 -11.05 -0.49
C SER A 150 -13.33 -11.68 0.75
N ASP A 151 -13.38 -13.01 0.77
CA ASP A 151 -13.86 -13.75 1.96
C ASP A 151 -12.89 -13.64 3.14
N GLU A 152 -11.64 -13.24 2.89
CA GLU A 152 -10.65 -12.91 3.91
C GLU A 152 -11.01 -11.59 4.57
N ALA A 153 -11.19 -10.51 3.80
CA ALA A 153 -11.58 -9.20 4.32
C ALA A 153 -12.84 -9.23 5.20
N LYS A 154 -13.84 -10.06 4.83
CA LYS A 154 -15.10 -10.22 5.60
C LYS A 154 -14.92 -10.82 6.99
N LYS A 155 -13.81 -11.54 7.25
CA LYS A 155 -13.54 -12.21 8.53
C LYS A 155 -12.74 -11.34 9.49
N VAL A 156 -12.17 -10.24 9.00
CA VAL A 156 -11.27 -9.37 9.76
C VAL A 156 -12.07 -8.46 10.69
N ASN A 157 -11.53 -8.18 11.88
CA ASN A 157 -12.08 -7.19 12.78
C ASN A 157 -11.97 -5.78 12.15
N GLY A 158 -13.11 -5.10 11.98
CA GLY A 158 -13.19 -3.74 11.46
C GLY A 158 -12.35 -2.71 12.24
N GLU A 159 -12.06 -2.97 13.52
CA GLU A 159 -11.25 -2.09 14.39
C GLU A 159 -9.79 -1.97 13.95
N PHE A 160 -9.21 -3.05 13.39
CA PHE A 160 -7.78 -3.11 13.01
C PHE A 160 -7.60 -3.25 11.50
N SER A 161 -8.50 -2.62 10.75
CA SER A 161 -8.49 -2.67 9.30
C SER A 161 -8.79 -1.33 8.64
N ASN A 162 -8.32 -1.20 7.41
CA ASN A 162 -8.22 0.03 6.67
C ASN A 162 -8.65 -0.22 5.21
N LEU A 163 -9.70 0.46 4.77
CA LEU A 163 -10.08 0.50 3.36
C LEU A 163 -9.40 1.70 2.70
N ILE A 164 -8.55 1.48 1.71
CA ILE A 164 -7.62 2.50 1.22
C ILE A 164 -7.67 2.59 -0.30
N ASP A 165 -7.90 3.78 -0.84
CA ASP A 165 -7.56 4.10 -2.23
C ASP A 165 -6.06 4.36 -2.31
N VAL A 166 -5.34 3.49 -3.02
CA VAL A 166 -3.87 3.46 -3.05
C VAL A 166 -3.28 4.10 -4.30
N GLY A 167 -4.12 4.64 -5.18
CA GLY A 167 -3.70 5.32 -6.40
C GLY A 167 -4.62 5.03 -7.58
N ILE A 168 -4.08 5.18 -8.79
CA ILE A 168 -4.83 4.99 -10.04
C ILE A 168 -4.02 4.19 -11.06
N ILE A 169 -4.71 3.64 -12.05
CA ILE A 169 -4.11 3.10 -13.27
C ILE A 169 -4.48 4.01 -14.42
N LEU A 170 -3.49 4.43 -15.20
CA LEU A 170 -3.70 5.17 -16.44
C LEU A 170 -3.58 4.21 -17.63
N GLU A 171 -4.57 4.18 -18.50
CA GLU A 171 -4.50 3.49 -19.79
C GLU A 171 -3.89 4.43 -20.84
N ILE A 172 -2.79 3.99 -21.48
CA ILE A 172 -2.00 4.79 -22.42
C ILE A 172 -1.68 3.92 -23.64
N GLY A 173 -2.52 4.03 -24.67
CA GLY A 173 -2.46 3.17 -25.84
C GLY A 173 -2.72 1.70 -25.45
N GLU A 174 -1.77 0.81 -25.72
CA GLU A 174 -1.88 -0.62 -25.35
C GLU A 174 -1.25 -0.97 -23.99
N ASN A 175 -0.76 0.04 -23.26
CA ASN A 175 -0.04 -0.15 -22.01
C ASN A 175 -0.77 0.52 -20.86
N TYR A 176 -0.42 0.12 -19.65
CA TYR A 176 -0.98 0.63 -18.41
C TYR A 176 0.14 1.17 -17.52
N LEU A 177 -0.05 2.35 -16.95
CA LEU A 177 0.80 2.91 -15.91
C LEU A 177 0.14 2.67 -14.54
N PRO A 178 0.66 1.75 -13.71
CA PRO A 178 0.16 1.50 -12.36
C PRO A 178 0.67 2.57 -11.37
N ALA A 179 0.08 3.76 -11.40
CA ALA A 179 0.38 4.85 -10.48
C ALA A 179 -0.33 4.66 -9.12
N PHE A 180 -0.06 3.53 -8.47
CA PHE A 180 -0.58 3.18 -7.15
C PHE A 180 0.49 2.54 -6.26
N VAL A 181 0.31 2.65 -4.95
CA VAL A 181 1.20 2.08 -3.94
C VAL A 181 1.01 0.57 -3.84
N GLN A 182 2.12 -0.18 -3.86
CA GLN A 182 2.12 -1.63 -3.75
C GLN A 182 2.59 -2.08 -2.36
N GLY A 183 1.87 -3.02 -1.74
CA GLY A 183 2.34 -3.71 -0.54
C GLY A 183 2.46 -2.80 0.69
N ASN A 184 1.66 -1.73 0.77
CA ASN A 184 1.81 -0.65 1.76
C ASN A 184 3.23 -0.04 1.80
N GLY A 185 3.98 -0.18 0.70
CA GLY A 185 5.32 0.33 0.58
C GLY A 185 5.33 1.85 0.38
N TYR A 186 6.38 2.51 0.87
CA TYR A 186 6.52 3.94 0.67
C TYR A 186 7.02 4.25 -0.75
N GLY A 187 6.19 4.99 -1.51
CA GLY A 187 6.51 5.49 -2.85
C GLY A 187 6.14 4.55 -4.00
N PHE A 188 6.74 4.80 -5.17
CA PHE A 188 6.44 4.12 -6.44
C PHE A 188 7.65 3.40 -7.03
N ALA A 189 8.40 2.67 -6.19
CA ALA A 189 9.66 2.02 -6.58
C ALA A 189 9.51 1.04 -7.75
N HIS A 190 8.34 0.41 -7.94
CA HIS A 190 8.05 -0.47 -9.07
C HIS A 190 8.14 0.25 -10.42
N LEU A 191 7.84 1.55 -10.46
CA LEU A 191 7.93 2.37 -11.68
C LEU A 191 9.37 2.59 -12.13
N GLU A 192 10.35 2.52 -11.23
CA GLU A 192 11.77 2.61 -11.60
C GLU A 192 12.25 1.39 -12.39
N ARG A 193 11.63 0.23 -12.15
CA ARG A 193 11.96 -1.03 -12.82
C ARG A 193 11.25 -1.15 -14.16
N LYS A 194 9.92 -1.03 -14.12
CA LYS A 194 9.08 -1.15 -15.32
C LYS A 194 7.80 -0.32 -15.14
N PRO A 195 7.78 0.92 -15.66
CA PRO A 195 6.66 1.83 -15.42
C PRO A 195 5.43 1.53 -16.28
N LEU A 196 5.59 0.89 -17.43
CA LEU A 196 4.48 0.55 -18.33
C LEU A 196 4.32 -0.97 -18.42
N LEU A 197 3.12 -1.45 -18.14
CA LEU A 197 2.76 -2.87 -18.14
C LEU A 197 1.81 -3.19 -19.28
N LYS A 198 1.91 -4.42 -19.80
CA LYS A 198 0.84 -5.02 -20.61
C LYS A 198 -0.27 -5.57 -19.70
N SER A 199 -1.45 -5.78 -20.26
CA SER A 199 -2.64 -6.30 -19.54
C SER A 199 -2.32 -7.52 -18.65
N GLU A 200 -1.63 -8.53 -19.18
CA GLU A 200 -1.33 -9.76 -18.43
C GLU A 200 -0.33 -9.54 -17.28
N GLU A 201 0.51 -8.52 -17.37
CA GLU A 201 1.43 -8.15 -16.30
C GLU A 201 0.67 -7.39 -15.22
N LEU A 202 -0.17 -6.43 -15.62
CA LEU A 202 -1.02 -5.68 -14.70
C LEU A 202 -1.95 -6.60 -13.89
N LYS A 203 -2.52 -7.63 -14.50
CA LYS A 203 -3.36 -8.61 -13.80
C LYS A 203 -2.64 -9.28 -12.63
N LYS A 204 -1.33 -9.51 -12.74
CA LYS A 204 -0.51 -10.10 -11.66
C LYS A 204 -0.29 -9.10 -10.52
N GLU A 205 -0.10 -7.83 -10.85
CA GLU A 205 0.03 -6.76 -9.86
C GLU A 205 -1.29 -6.47 -9.12
N LEU A 206 -2.44 -6.85 -9.68
CA LEU A 206 -3.78 -6.60 -9.14
C LEU A 206 -4.40 -7.76 -8.34
N ILE A 207 -3.60 -8.77 -7.97
CA ILE A 207 -4.11 -9.95 -7.25
C ILE A 207 -4.81 -9.55 -5.94
N ASP A 208 -4.26 -8.59 -5.20
CA ASP A 208 -4.78 -8.17 -3.90
C ASP A 208 -5.55 -6.83 -3.94
N TYR A 209 -5.84 -6.34 -5.15
CA TYR A 209 -6.44 -5.02 -5.34
C TYR A 209 -7.79 -5.10 -6.08
N GLU A 210 -8.60 -4.08 -5.85
CA GLU A 210 -9.87 -3.83 -6.53
C GLU A 210 -9.77 -2.59 -7.41
N LEU A 211 -10.38 -2.65 -8.59
CA LEU A 211 -10.50 -1.52 -9.49
C LEU A 211 -11.90 -0.89 -9.36
N ASN A 212 -11.94 0.43 -9.20
CA ASN A 212 -13.15 1.26 -9.15
C ASN A 212 -13.20 2.25 -10.31
#